data_AF-A0A9D5Q4C2-F1
#
_entry.id   AF-A0A9D5Q4C2-F1
#
_cell.length_a   1.000
_cell.length_b   1.000
_cell.length_c   1.000
_cell.angle_alpha   90.00
_cell.angle_beta   90.00
_cell.angle_gamma   90.00
#
_symmetry.space_group_name_H-M   'P 1'
#
loop_
_entity.id
_entity.type
_entity.pdbx_description
1 polymer ?
#
loop_
_entity_poly.entity_id
_entity_poly.type
_entity_poly.pdbx_seq_one_letter_code
_entity_poly.pdbx_strand_id
1 'polypeptide(L)'
;MLYTPLPGTPLHEQMQEQGRMLTEEEIPIPEMHGQHRFNYRHPRIPPGMETEMLQRAFQHDYDENGPSLVRIIRTTLNGWKRYHRHPDLRVRKRFMEDGKQLFTTFPAIVWAAKQYGPGTDQANRHTQEVLQDLYRSLGLRARLIAELGGRYLLRTLRQEEKRLRDGWTYEPPTFYETNGLLFPSASYIQCAEPLPTE
;
A
#
# COMPACT_ATOMS: atom_id res chain seq x y z
N MET A 1 -4.51 -7.18 -5.33
CA MET A 1 -5.68 -7.91 -4.81
C MET A 1 -5.99 -9.05 -5.75
N LEU A 2 -6.30 -10.21 -5.18
CA LEU A 2 -6.78 -11.35 -5.94
C LEU A 2 -8.28 -11.18 -6.19
N TYR A 3 -8.74 -11.48 -7.39
CA TYR A 3 -10.17 -11.49 -7.66
C TYR A 3 -10.80 -12.73 -7.01
N THR A 4 -11.74 -12.49 -6.10
CA THR A 4 -12.46 -13.53 -5.37
C THR A 4 -13.95 -13.53 -5.72
N PRO A 5 -14.55 -14.71 -6.02
CA PRO A 5 -16.01 -14.85 -6.06
C PRO A 5 -16.60 -14.55 -4.69
N LEU A 6 -17.45 -13.53 -4.61
CA LEU A 6 -18.18 -13.19 -3.39
C LEU A 6 -19.54 -13.90 -3.35
N PRO A 7 -20.00 -14.35 -2.17
CA PRO A 7 -21.34 -14.92 -2.00
C PRO A 7 -22.44 -14.03 -2.61
N GLY A 8 -23.36 -14.64 -3.35
CA GLY A 8 -24.45 -13.93 -4.04
C GLY A 8 -24.09 -13.34 -5.41
N THR A 9 -22.88 -13.62 -5.93
CA THR A 9 -22.49 -13.26 -7.30
C THR A 9 -22.65 -14.45 -8.26
N PRO A 10 -22.95 -14.22 -9.56
CA PRO A 10 -23.02 -15.30 -10.54
C PRO A 10 -21.72 -16.12 -10.64
N LEU A 11 -20.57 -15.46 -10.44
CA LEU A 11 -19.27 -16.12 -10.45
C LEU A 11 -19.13 -17.10 -9.27
N HIS A 12 -19.66 -16.74 -8.10
CA HIS A 12 -19.65 -17.60 -6.92
C HIS A 12 -20.51 -18.84 -7.12
N GLU A 13 -21.76 -18.67 -7.61
CA GLU A 13 -22.65 -19.79 -7.93
C GLU A 13 -22.00 -20.76 -8.93
N GLN A 14 -21.47 -20.22 -10.02
CA GLN A 14 -20.78 -21.01 -11.03
C GLN A 14 -19.58 -21.78 -10.46
N MET A 15 -18.74 -21.14 -9.63
CA MET A 15 -17.59 -21.82 -9.03
C MET A 15 -17.98 -22.84 -7.97
N GLN A 16 -19.12 -22.63 -7.29
CA GLN A 16 -19.69 -23.59 -6.34
C GLN A 16 -20.22 -24.83 -7.06
N GLU A 17 -20.96 -24.67 -8.15
CA GLU A 17 -21.42 -25.77 -9.01
C GLU A 17 -20.26 -26.58 -9.61
N GLN A 18 -19.15 -25.90 -9.93
CA GLN A 18 -17.92 -26.55 -10.39
C GLN A 18 -17.15 -27.27 -9.27
N GLY A 19 -17.58 -27.18 -8.02
CA GLY A 19 -16.88 -27.76 -6.86
C GLY A 19 -15.52 -27.12 -6.59
N ARG A 20 -15.32 -25.87 -7.00
CA ARG A 20 -14.01 -25.18 -6.92
C ARG A 20 -13.87 -24.29 -5.70
N MET A 21 -14.97 -23.89 -5.08
CA MET A 21 -14.93 -23.11 -3.84
C MET A 21 -14.21 -23.89 -2.73
N LEU A 22 -13.42 -23.18 -1.92
CA LEU A 22 -12.87 -23.73 -0.69
C LEU A 22 -13.98 -23.78 0.37
N THR A 23 -13.94 -24.77 1.25
CA THR A 23 -14.86 -24.83 2.40
C THR A 23 -14.41 -23.86 3.49
N GLU A 24 -15.28 -23.56 4.45
CA GLU A 24 -14.93 -22.74 5.62
C GLU A 24 -13.84 -23.40 6.49
N GLU A 25 -13.72 -24.73 6.45
CA GLU A 25 -12.64 -25.48 7.09
C GLU A 25 -11.29 -25.23 6.41
N GLU A 26 -11.28 -25.01 5.10
CA GLU A 26 -10.07 -24.75 4.32
C GLU A 26 -9.67 -23.26 4.31
N ILE A 27 -10.65 -22.36 4.40
CA ILE A 27 -10.46 -20.92 4.51
C ILE A 27 -11.52 -20.32 5.45
N PRO A 28 -11.13 -19.87 6.66
CA PRO A 28 -12.05 -19.21 7.57
C PRO A 28 -12.66 -17.95 6.93
N ILE A 29 -13.91 -17.62 7.26
CA ILE A 29 -14.62 -16.44 6.75
C ILE A 29 -13.81 -15.13 6.85
N PRO A 30 -13.10 -14.84 7.96
CA PRO A 30 -12.28 -13.62 8.05
C PRO A 30 -11.17 -13.54 6.99
N GLU A 31 -10.70 -14.69 6.49
CA GLU A 31 -9.62 -14.80 5.50
C GLU A 31 -10.16 -14.78 4.05
N MET A 32 -11.48 -14.82 3.85
CA MET A 32 -12.15 -14.83 2.53
C MET A 32 -12.17 -13.44 1.84
N HIS A 33 -11.15 -12.61 2.05
CA HIS A 33 -11.05 -11.27 1.48
C HIS A 33 -10.20 -11.20 0.19
N GLY A 34 -9.45 -12.25 -0.16
CA GLY A 34 -8.66 -12.27 -1.40
C GLY A 34 -7.39 -11.39 -1.37
N GLN A 35 -6.87 -11.09 -0.18
CA GLN A 35 -5.72 -10.17 -0.04
C GLN A 35 -4.41 -10.91 -0.28
N HIS A 36 -4.31 -12.15 0.23
CA HIS A 36 -3.11 -12.97 0.11
C HIS A 36 -3.39 -14.41 -0.39
N ARG A 37 -4.64 -14.89 -0.35
CA ARG A 37 -5.03 -16.24 -0.79
C ARG A 37 -6.40 -16.22 -1.48
N PHE A 38 -6.62 -17.11 -2.46
CA PHE A 38 -7.94 -17.28 -3.08
C PHE A 38 -8.91 -18.01 -2.14
N ASN A 39 -10.21 -17.69 -2.21
CA ASN A 39 -11.28 -18.46 -1.56
C ASN A 39 -11.80 -19.63 -2.42
N TYR A 40 -11.07 -20.00 -3.46
CA TYR A 40 -11.38 -21.07 -4.41
C TYR A 40 -10.10 -21.67 -5.00
N ARG A 41 -10.21 -22.84 -5.61
CA ARG A 41 -9.12 -23.53 -6.31
C ARG A 41 -8.95 -22.95 -7.73
N HIS A 42 -7.88 -22.20 -7.94
CA HIS A 42 -7.53 -21.67 -9.26
C HIS A 42 -6.95 -22.79 -10.14
N PRO A 43 -7.30 -22.90 -11.44
CA PRO A 43 -6.95 -24.08 -12.23
C PRO A 43 -5.48 -24.09 -12.68
N ARG A 44 -4.79 -22.94 -12.57
CA ARG A 44 -3.40 -22.76 -13.00
C ARG A 44 -2.48 -22.18 -11.92
N ILE A 45 -3.04 -21.79 -10.78
CA ILE A 45 -2.27 -21.22 -9.66
C ILE A 45 -2.50 -22.17 -8.51
N PRO A 46 -1.50 -23.01 -8.19
CA PRO A 46 -1.55 -23.92 -7.05
C PRO A 46 -1.76 -23.16 -5.73
N PRO A 47 -2.41 -23.78 -4.73
CA PRO A 47 -2.48 -23.22 -3.38
C PRO A 47 -1.09 -22.95 -2.81
N GLY A 48 -0.93 -21.81 -2.16
CA GLY A 48 0.33 -21.36 -1.54
C GLY A 48 1.18 -20.47 -2.45
N MET A 49 0.95 -20.45 -3.77
CA MET A 49 1.68 -19.56 -4.69
C MET A 49 1.18 -18.12 -4.68
N GLU A 50 -0.02 -17.86 -4.16
CA GLU A 50 -0.69 -16.57 -4.30
C GLU A 50 0.09 -15.42 -3.66
N THR A 51 0.52 -15.59 -2.41
CA THR A 51 1.27 -14.58 -1.66
C THR A 51 2.60 -14.26 -2.34
N GLU A 52 3.37 -15.29 -2.71
CA GLU A 52 4.67 -15.12 -3.37
C GLU A 52 4.51 -14.43 -4.73
N MET A 53 3.48 -14.80 -5.51
CA MET A 53 3.17 -14.12 -6.77
C MET A 53 2.83 -12.64 -6.56
N LEU A 54 2.04 -12.30 -5.54
CA LEU A 54 1.70 -10.91 -5.22
C LEU A 54 2.95 -10.13 -4.78
N GLN A 55 3.76 -10.69 -3.89
CA GLN A 55 4.98 -10.05 -3.40
C GLN A 55 5.95 -9.77 -4.56
N ARG A 56 6.17 -10.76 -5.44
CA ARG A 56 7.00 -10.57 -6.65
C ARG A 56 6.43 -9.51 -7.58
N ALA A 57 5.12 -9.46 -7.77
CA ALA A 57 4.49 -8.42 -8.59
C ALA A 57 4.66 -7.01 -8.00
N PHE A 58 4.52 -6.86 -6.67
CA PHE A 58 4.76 -5.58 -6.00
C PHE A 58 6.24 -5.17 -6.04
N GLN A 59 7.14 -6.12 -5.82
CA GLN A 59 8.58 -5.86 -5.91
C GLN A 59 8.96 -5.43 -7.33
N HIS A 60 8.48 -6.16 -8.34
CA HIS A 60 8.73 -5.81 -9.74
C HIS A 60 8.13 -4.43 -10.11
N ASP A 61 6.91 -4.10 -9.66
CA ASP A 61 6.35 -2.76 -9.87
C ASP A 61 7.20 -1.69 -9.17
N TYR A 62 7.68 -1.95 -7.97
CA TYR A 62 8.56 -1.04 -7.25
C TYR A 62 9.90 -0.85 -7.95
N ASP A 63 10.50 -1.92 -8.46
CA ASP A 63 11.78 -1.90 -9.16
C ASP A 63 11.68 -1.14 -10.49
N GLU A 64 10.59 -1.33 -11.23
CA GLU A 64 10.38 -0.67 -12.53
C GLU A 64 9.90 0.78 -12.38
N ASN A 65 8.96 1.03 -11.46
CA ASN A 65 8.24 2.29 -11.38
C ASN A 65 8.65 3.17 -10.19
N GLY A 66 9.36 2.62 -9.23
CA GLY A 66 9.68 3.26 -7.96
C GLY A 66 8.49 3.31 -7.01
N PRO A 67 8.65 4.07 -5.89
CA PRO A 67 7.63 4.13 -4.85
C PRO A 67 6.30 4.64 -5.39
N SER A 68 5.20 3.94 -5.09
CA SER A 68 3.84 4.32 -5.50
C SER A 68 3.48 5.76 -5.09
N LEU A 69 3.92 6.19 -3.91
CA LEU A 69 3.71 7.54 -3.41
C LEU A 69 4.34 8.62 -4.30
N VAL A 70 5.51 8.36 -4.89
CA VAL A 70 6.16 9.26 -5.85
C VAL A 70 5.31 9.39 -7.13
N ARG A 71 4.68 8.30 -7.58
CA ARG A 71 3.76 8.32 -8.73
C ARG A 71 2.46 9.08 -8.45
N ILE A 72 1.90 8.94 -7.25
CA ILE A 72 0.75 9.75 -6.80
C ILE A 72 1.13 11.24 -6.87
N ILE A 73 2.27 11.61 -6.30
CA ILE A 73 2.76 13.00 -6.31
C ILE A 73 2.98 13.51 -7.74
N ARG A 74 3.55 12.70 -8.63
CA ARG A 74 3.70 13.02 -10.07
C ARG A 74 2.35 13.32 -10.71
N THR A 75 1.34 12.48 -10.46
CA THR A 75 -0.01 12.64 -11.03
C THR A 75 -0.70 13.88 -10.48
N THR A 76 -0.60 14.13 -9.17
CA THR A 76 -1.13 15.34 -8.54
C THR A 76 -0.48 16.60 -9.09
N LEU A 77 0.85 16.60 -9.27
CA LEU A 77 1.59 17.71 -9.88
C LEU A 77 1.12 17.97 -11.32
N ASN A 78 0.95 16.91 -12.13
CA ASN A 78 0.47 17.02 -13.51
C ASN A 78 -0.95 17.61 -13.57
N GLY A 79 -1.85 17.17 -12.68
CA GLY A 79 -3.19 17.74 -12.54
C GLY A 79 -3.14 19.23 -12.19
N TRP A 80 -2.36 19.60 -11.16
CA TRP A 80 -2.19 20.99 -10.77
C TRP A 80 -1.63 21.85 -11.91
N LYS A 81 -0.56 21.42 -12.57
CA LYS A 81 0.03 22.13 -13.72
C LYS A 81 -1.00 22.42 -14.80
N ARG A 82 -1.81 21.42 -15.15
CA ARG A 82 -2.82 21.53 -16.21
C ARG A 82 -3.95 22.48 -15.85
N TYR A 83 -4.39 22.52 -14.59
CA TYR A 83 -5.67 23.14 -14.23
C TYR A 83 -5.59 24.32 -13.24
N HIS A 84 -4.43 24.62 -12.64
CA HIS A 84 -4.32 25.72 -11.66
C HIS A 84 -4.66 27.11 -12.23
N ARG A 85 -4.59 27.28 -13.56
CA ARG A 85 -4.96 28.51 -14.30
C ARG A 85 -6.22 28.35 -15.17
N HIS A 86 -7.04 27.33 -14.91
CA HIS A 86 -8.25 27.07 -15.72
C HIS A 86 -9.25 28.25 -15.62
N PRO A 87 -9.95 28.65 -16.71
CA PRO A 87 -10.88 29.79 -16.67
C PRO A 87 -12.03 29.59 -15.66
N ASP A 88 -12.54 28.36 -15.53
CA ASP A 88 -13.54 28.02 -14.52
C ASP A 88 -12.94 28.00 -13.10
N LEU A 89 -13.50 28.82 -12.22
CA LEU A 89 -13.14 28.94 -10.81
C LEU A 89 -13.35 27.63 -10.03
N ARG A 90 -14.39 26.84 -10.34
CA ARG A 90 -14.67 25.56 -9.66
C ARG A 90 -13.56 24.56 -9.93
N VAL A 91 -13.12 24.47 -11.19
CA VAL A 91 -12.01 23.61 -11.62
C VAL A 91 -10.72 24.04 -10.92
N ARG A 92 -10.40 25.34 -10.92
CA ARG A 92 -9.22 25.86 -10.20
C ARG A 92 -9.25 25.51 -8.72
N LYS A 93 -10.38 25.74 -8.05
CA LYS A 93 -10.53 25.45 -6.62
C LYS A 93 -10.30 23.96 -6.34
N ARG A 94 -10.86 23.07 -7.16
CA ARG A 94 -10.67 21.62 -7.02
C ARG A 94 -9.19 21.22 -7.08
N PHE A 95 -8.46 21.68 -8.10
CA PHE A 95 -7.04 21.30 -8.27
C PHE A 95 -6.10 22.01 -7.30
N MET A 96 -6.48 23.18 -6.77
CA MET A 96 -5.76 23.78 -5.65
C MET A 96 -5.97 23.00 -4.35
N GLU A 97 -7.18 22.48 -4.11
CA GLU A 97 -7.50 21.64 -2.94
C GLU A 97 -6.76 20.30 -3.00
N ASP A 98 -6.96 19.54 -4.08
CA ASP A 98 -6.32 18.25 -4.30
C ASP A 98 -4.78 18.36 -4.33
N GLY A 99 -4.26 19.52 -4.76
CA GLY A 99 -2.85 19.83 -4.85
C GLY A 99 -2.22 20.47 -3.61
N LYS A 100 -2.95 20.70 -2.50
CA LYS A 100 -2.43 21.43 -1.32
C LYS A 100 -1.10 20.87 -0.82
N GLN A 101 -0.96 19.54 -0.80
CA GLN A 101 0.23 18.86 -0.30
C GLN A 101 1.47 19.07 -1.19
N LEU A 102 1.31 19.50 -2.45
CA LEU A 102 2.43 19.93 -3.31
C LEU A 102 3.22 21.08 -2.67
N PHE A 103 2.53 21.96 -1.96
CA PHE A 103 3.12 23.13 -1.31
C PHE A 103 3.58 22.87 0.12
N THR A 104 3.37 21.66 0.64
CA THR A 104 3.75 21.26 2.00
C THR A 104 4.54 19.95 1.98
N THR A 105 3.92 18.80 2.19
CA THR A 105 4.61 17.55 2.52
C THR A 105 5.24 16.84 1.31
N PHE A 106 4.72 17.02 0.10
CA PHE A 106 5.16 16.23 -1.06
C PHE A 106 6.62 16.42 -1.46
N PRO A 107 7.19 17.65 -1.49
CA PRO A 107 8.62 17.82 -1.73
C PRO A 107 9.51 17.08 -0.72
N ALA A 108 9.12 17.06 0.56
CA ALA A 108 9.83 16.34 1.61
C ALA A 108 9.79 14.82 1.40
N ILE A 109 8.62 14.28 1.03
CA ILE A 109 8.44 12.85 0.75
C ILE A 109 9.31 12.41 -0.42
N VAL A 110 9.28 13.12 -1.56
CA VAL A 110 10.04 12.73 -2.75
C VAL A 110 11.55 12.85 -2.50
N TRP A 111 11.99 13.87 -1.75
CA TRP A 111 13.38 13.99 -1.32
C TRP A 111 13.79 12.82 -0.42
N ALA A 112 13.00 12.49 0.59
CA ALA A 112 13.29 11.38 1.49
C ALA A 112 13.35 10.05 0.74
N ALA A 113 12.41 9.80 -0.18
CA ALA A 113 12.42 8.63 -1.05
C ALA A 113 13.70 8.55 -1.90
N LYS A 114 14.11 9.66 -2.51
CA LYS A 114 15.37 9.73 -3.28
C LYS A 114 16.58 9.35 -2.42
N GLN A 115 16.66 9.89 -1.20
CA GLN A 115 17.81 9.64 -0.31
C GLN A 115 17.77 8.27 0.36
N TYR A 116 16.58 7.68 0.50
CA TYR A 116 16.42 6.31 0.98
C TYR A 116 16.94 5.30 -0.05
N GLY A 117 16.75 5.59 -1.34
CA GLY A 117 17.25 4.77 -2.45
C GLY A 117 16.29 3.62 -2.77
N PRO A 118 15.28 3.83 -3.65
CA PRO A 118 14.27 2.82 -4.01
C PRO A 118 14.77 1.58 -4.77
N GLY A 119 16.00 1.11 -4.53
CA GLY A 119 16.53 -0.13 -5.10
C GLY A 119 17.21 0.06 -6.45
N THR A 120 16.44 0.26 -7.52
CA THR A 120 16.99 0.26 -8.90
C THR A 120 17.37 1.65 -9.43
N ASP A 121 18.27 1.67 -10.42
CA ASP A 121 18.64 2.90 -11.14
C ASP A 121 17.44 3.55 -11.85
N GLN A 122 16.50 2.75 -12.34
CA GLN A 122 15.29 3.25 -12.98
C GLN A 122 14.35 3.94 -11.98
N ALA A 123 14.05 3.29 -10.86
CA ALA A 123 13.25 3.87 -9.78
C ALA A 123 13.88 5.16 -9.22
N ASN A 124 15.20 5.17 -9.08
CA ASN A 124 15.97 6.36 -8.67
C ASN A 124 15.83 7.51 -9.67
N ARG A 125 15.94 7.23 -10.98
CA ARG A 125 15.74 8.23 -12.04
C ARG A 125 14.33 8.82 -12.00
N HIS A 126 13.29 7.97 -11.94
CA HIS A 126 11.91 8.43 -11.88
C HIS A 126 11.64 9.32 -10.65
N THR A 127 12.23 8.97 -9.50
CA THR A 127 12.10 9.77 -8.27
C THR A 127 12.81 11.11 -8.40
N GLN A 128 14.02 11.12 -8.98
CA GLN A 128 14.76 12.34 -9.24
C GLN A 128 14.02 13.27 -10.21
N GLU A 129 13.41 12.73 -11.27
CA GLU A 129 12.61 13.52 -12.21
C GLU A 129 11.46 14.24 -11.51
N VAL A 130 10.70 13.53 -10.67
CA VAL A 130 9.58 14.13 -9.92
C VAL A 130 10.07 15.22 -8.99
N LEU A 131 11.20 15.00 -8.31
CA LEU A 131 11.78 16.00 -7.41
C LEU A 131 12.19 17.27 -8.17
N GLN A 132 12.87 17.10 -9.31
CA GLN A 132 13.25 18.22 -10.17
C GLN A 132 12.02 18.96 -10.70
N ASP A 133 10.97 18.23 -11.05
CA ASP A 133 9.75 18.81 -11.59
C ASP A 133 8.98 19.63 -10.55
N LEU A 134 8.94 19.16 -9.29
CA LEU A 134 8.45 19.93 -8.15
C LEU A 134 9.27 21.22 -7.99
N TYR A 135 10.60 21.14 -8.04
CA TYR A 135 11.46 22.32 -7.91
C TYR A 135 11.27 23.33 -9.03
N ARG A 136 11.10 22.88 -10.27
CA ARG A 136 10.83 23.77 -11.42
C ARG A 136 9.47 24.44 -11.30
N SER A 137 8.47 23.72 -10.80
CA SER A 137 7.08 24.20 -10.77
C SER A 137 6.78 25.11 -9.57
N LEU A 138 7.39 24.82 -8.42
CA LEU A 138 7.05 25.44 -7.12
C LEU A 138 8.19 26.30 -6.56
N GLY A 139 9.38 26.25 -7.17
CA GLY A 139 10.51 27.11 -6.87
C GLY A 139 11.16 26.86 -5.51
N LEU A 140 11.69 27.93 -4.92
CA LEU A 140 12.52 27.89 -3.71
C LEU A 140 11.78 27.32 -2.49
N ARG A 141 10.47 27.54 -2.38
CA ARG A 141 9.66 27.00 -1.26
C ARG A 141 9.72 25.47 -1.23
N ALA A 142 9.54 24.83 -2.39
CA ALA A 142 9.61 23.37 -2.46
C ALA A 142 11.02 22.83 -2.15
N ARG A 143 12.08 23.55 -2.54
CA ARG A 143 13.47 23.18 -2.19
C ARG A 143 13.70 23.22 -0.68
N LEU A 144 13.24 24.28 -0.02
CA LEU A 144 13.38 24.43 1.43
C LEU A 144 12.63 23.32 2.18
N ILE A 145 11.38 23.03 1.78
CA ILE A 145 10.60 21.98 2.42
C ILE A 145 11.19 20.59 2.15
N ALA A 146 11.65 20.34 0.92
CA ALA A 146 12.31 19.10 0.56
C ALA A 146 13.54 18.83 1.43
N GLU A 147 14.43 19.80 1.59
CA GLU A 147 15.64 19.64 2.38
C GLU A 147 15.35 19.49 3.88
N LEU A 148 14.52 20.37 4.47
CA LEU A 148 14.27 20.34 5.91
C LEU A 148 13.33 19.20 6.32
N GLY A 149 12.18 19.12 5.66
CA GLY A 149 11.19 18.09 5.92
C GLY A 149 11.69 16.70 5.49
N GLY A 150 12.41 16.61 4.36
CA GLY A 150 12.93 15.34 3.87
C GLY A 150 13.98 14.74 4.79
N ARG A 151 14.86 15.54 5.40
CA ARG A 151 15.82 15.06 6.42
C ARG A 151 15.12 14.52 7.66
N TYR A 152 14.09 15.22 8.12
CA TYR A 152 13.27 14.75 9.24
C TYR A 152 12.60 13.42 8.90
N LEU A 153 11.91 13.33 7.76
CA LEU A 153 11.23 12.11 7.30
C LEU A 153 12.21 10.94 7.11
N LEU A 154 13.37 11.18 6.49
CA LEU A 154 14.39 10.14 6.30
C LEU A 154 14.85 9.57 7.65
N ARG A 155 15.04 10.44 8.66
CA ARG A 155 15.43 10.01 9.99
C ARG A 155 14.33 9.19 10.66
N THR A 156 13.08 9.65 10.62
CA THR A 156 11.95 8.92 11.22
C THR A 156 11.69 7.59 10.52
N LEU A 157 11.83 7.53 9.19
CA LEU A 157 11.71 6.30 8.42
C LEU A 157 12.75 5.25 8.85
N ARG A 158 14.02 5.64 8.97
CA ARG A 158 15.08 4.73 9.44
C ARG A 158 14.89 4.28 10.89
N GLN A 159 14.38 5.17 11.74
CA GLN A 159 14.05 4.82 13.13
C GLN A 159 12.91 3.81 13.19
N GLU A 160 11.87 4.00 12.38
CA GLU A 160 10.73 3.07 12.31
C GLU A 160 11.15 1.73 11.69
N GLU A 161 11.93 1.74 10.62
CA GLU A 161 12.50 0.51 10.03
C GLU A 161 13.33 -0.28 11.06
N LYS A 162 14.12 0.41 11.89
CA LYS A 162 14.83 -0.25 13.00
C LYS A 162 13.84 -0.83 14.01
N ARG A 163 12.84 -0.06 14.44
CA ARG A 163 11.84 -0.48 15.42
C ARG A 163 11.09 -1.72 14.97
N LEU A 164 10.66 -1.77 13.71
CA LEU A 164 9.98 -2.92 13.10
C LEU A 164 10.91 -4.14 13.02
N ARG A 165 12.18 -3.94 12.65
CA ARG A 165 13.19 -5.03 12.66
C ARG A 165 13.47 -5.57 14.07
N ASP A 166 13.37 -4.71 15.08
CA ASP A 166 13.50 -5.10 16.49
C ASP A 166 12.23 -5.80 17.03
N GLY A 167 11.26 -6.13 16.16
CA GLY A 167 10.06 -6.92 16.48
C GLY A 167 8.84 -6.09 16.91
N TRP A 168 8.88 -4.76 16.79
CA TRP A 168 7.70 -3.94 17.07
C TRP A 168 6.61 -4.17 16.01
N THR A 169 5.35 -4.26 16.45
CA THR A 169 4.17 -4.31 15.58
C THR A 169 3.17 -3.22 15.95
N TYR A 170 2.45 -2.71 14.94
CA TYR A 170 1.32 -1.79 15.15
C TYR A 170 0.02 -2.53 15.44
N GLU A 171 -0.02 -3.83 15.15
CA GLU A 171 -1.20 -4.64 15.39
C GLU A 171 -1.38 -4.82 16.91
N PRO A 172 -2.50 -4.38 17.49
CA PRO A 172 -2.76 -4.62 18.90
C PRO A 172 -2.93 -6.13 19.14
N PRO A 173 -2.67 -6.62 20.37
CA PRO A 173 -2.98 -8.02 20.70
C PRO A 173 -4.45 -8.31 20.41
N THR A 174 -4.71 -9.33 19.58
CA THR A 174 -6.08 -9.78 19.31
C THR A 174 -6.56 -10.62 20.49
N PHE A 175 -7.75 -10.31 21.02
CA PHE A 175 -8.44 -11.13 22.01
C PHE A 175 -9.89 -11.34 21.57
N TYR A 176 -10.42 -12.53 21.84
CA TYR A 176 -11.82 -12.86 21.61
C TYR A 176 -12.50 -13.04 22.95
N GLU A 177 -13.65 -12.38 23.15
CA GLU A 177 -14.55 -12.65 24.26
C GLU A 177 -15.60 -13.65 23.80
N THR A 178 -15.64 -14.84 24.42
CA THR A 178 -16.69 -15.82 24.13
C THR A 178 -17.96 -15.47 24.90
N ASN A 179 -19.10 -15.59 24.24
CA ASN A 179 -20.39 -15.39 24.90
C ASN A 179 -20.66 -16.63 25.79
N GLY A 180 -20.47 -16.48 27.11
CA GLY A 180 -20.41 -17.58 28.08
C GLY A 180 -21.69 -18.44 28.21
N LEU A 181 -22.75 -18.14 27.46
CA LEU A 181 -23.97 -18.95 27.40
C LEU A 181 -23.85 -20.19 26.51
N LEU A 182 -22.84 -20.28 25.63
CA LEU A 182 -22.65 -21.43 24.73
C LEU A 182 -21.36 -22.23 24.98
N PHE A 183 -20.30 -21.64 25.55
CA PHE A 183 -19.03 -22.33 25.87
C PHE A 183 -18.34 -21.69 27.10
N PRO A 184 -18.15 -22.42 28.23
CA PRO A 184 -17.83 -21.81 29.53
C PRO A 184 -16.35 -21.50 29.81
N SER A 185 -15.46 -21.49 28.82
CA SER A 185 -14.06 -21.05 29.04
C SER A 185 -13.54 -20.20 27.89
N ALA A 186 -13.30 -18.93 28.18
CA ALA A 186 -12.50 -18.05 27.33
C ALA A 186 -11.04 -18.50 27.40
N SER A 187 -10.43 -18.79 26.25
CA SER A 187 -9.01 -19.07 26.11
C SER A 187 -8.37 -17.94 25.31
N TYR A 188 -7.24 -17.42 25.81
CA TYR A 188 -6.36 -16.59 25.00
C TYR A 188 -5.81 -17.47 23.87
N ILE A 189 -6.08 -17.09 22.62
CA ILE A 189 -5.38 -17.67 21.48
C ILE A 189 -4.10 -16.85 21.32
N GLN A 190 -2.94 -17.49 21.46
CA GLN A 190 -1.67 -16.88 21.04
C GLN A 190 -1.79 -16.53 19.55
N CYS A 191 -1.40 -15.31 19.17
CA CYS A 191 -1.27 -14.95 17.76
C CYS A 191 -0.53 -16.08 17.03
N ALA A 192 -0.97 -16.39 15.81
CA ALA A 192 -0.25 -17.29 14.93
C ALA A 192 1.23 -16.93 14.96
N GLU A 193 2.10 -17.93 15.14
CA GLU A 193 3.55 -17.70 15.13
C GLU A 193 3.90 -16.85 13.91
N PRO A 194 4.74 -15.81 14.07
CA PRO A 194 5.15 -15.00 12.94
C PRO A 194 5.68 -15.93 11.84
N LEU A 195 5.29 -15.65 10.59
CA LEU A 195 5.78 -16.40 9.44
C LEU A 195 7.32 -16.49 9.56
N PRO A 196 7.90 -17.70 9.41
CA PRO A 196 9.33 -17.88 9.53
C PRO A 196 10.03 -16.92 8.57
N THR A 197 10.96 -16.13 9.10
CA THR A 197 11.86 -15.32 8.30
C THR A 197 12.86 -16.26 7.63
N GLU A 198 12.69 -16.52 6.33
CA GLU A 198 13.78 -16.99 5.46
C GLU A 198 14.72 -15.85 5.08
#